data_AF-A0A540VWM7-F1
#
_entry.id   AF-A0A540VWM7-F1
#
_cell.length_a   1.000
_cell.length_b   1.000
_cell.length_c   1.000
_cell.angle_alpha   90.00
_cell.angle_beta   90.00
_cell.angle_gamma   90.00
#
_symmetry.space_group_name_H-M   'P 1'
#
loop_
_entity.id
_entity.type
_entity.pdbx_description
1 polymer ?
#
loop_
_entity_poly.entity_id
_entity_poly.type
_entity_poly.pdbx_seq_one_letter_code
_entity_poly.pdbx_strand_id
1 'polypeptide(L)'
;MTVHRGLVRLYPAAFRDRWGPGLEDDARAAGWKGWPSLLAGIADMWLHPAIWPADSRAQRRERVAALGVTATVIAVLLARAATAQGTPLAAVPGGAWVLWPCAALFLLGLGLVAPLPRLSRLAVAALLGRAVRRLTGPALVGVAMVAAVHRYPAVLAGGLWHQLMVASYWGLLLVGAVQACRVVAGLGGGVVVAPGVRRLRLGIGSLTAASVLTGSVALAVGLAHPQTDGLAVAAGGALVLLGRALTATLRDLRETAVG
;
A
#
# COMPACT_ATOMS: atom_id res chain seq x y z
N MET A 1 0.36 14.45 -26.81
CA MET A 1 0.27 14.83 -25.37
C MET A 1 1.52 15.59 -25.02
N THR A 2 1.44 16.80 -24.45
CA THR A 2 2.64 17.55 -24.03
C THR A 2 3.16 17.02 -22.70
N VAL A 3 4.48 17.06 -22.49
CA VAL A 3 5.12 16.49 -21.27
C VAL A 3 4.57 17.13 -19.99
N HIS A 4 4.32 18.44 -19.99
CA HIS A 4 3.71 19.17 -18.87
C HIS A 4 2.34 18.61 -18.49
N ARG A 5 1.50 18.29 -19.47
CA ARG A 5 0.19 17.67 -19.25
C ARG A 5 0.32 16.25 -18.71
N GLY A 6 1.39 15.54 -19.09
CA GLY A 6 1.77 14.26 -18.50
C GLY A 6 2.14 14.40 -17.02
N LEU A 7 2.97 15.38 -16.68
CA LEU A 7 3.39 15.66 -15.29
C LEU A 7 2.20 16.07 -14.41
N VAL A 8 1.34 16.98 -14.86
CA VAL A 8 0.16 17.39 -14.09
C VAL A 8 -0.80 16.22 -13.88
N ARG A 9 -0.90 15.29 -14.84
CA ARG A 9 -1.71 14.07 -14.66
C ARG A 9 -1.23 13.16 -13.53
N LEU A 10 0.02 13.27 -13.09
CA LEU A 10 0.56 12.51 -11.97
C LEU A 10 0.12 13.05 -10.61
N TYR A 11 -0.36 14.30 -10.53
CA TYR A 11 -0.95 14.80 -9.28
C TYR A 11 -2.20 14.01 -8.90
N PRO A 12 -2.50 13.90 -7.58
CA PRO A 12 -3.77 13.36 -7.11
C PRO A 12 -4.96 14.05 -7.78
N ALA A 13 -6.03 13.29 -8.08
CA ALA A 13 -7.20 13.81 -8.78
C ALA A 13 -7.77 15.09 -8.14
N ALA A 14 -7.95 15.09 -6.81
CA ALA A 14 -8.44 16.25 -6.07
C ALA A 14 -7.58 17.52 -6.22
N PHE A 15 -6.27 17.38 -6.43
CA PHE A 15 -5.37 18.50 -6.71
C PHE A 15 -5.54 18.99 -8.15
N ARG A 16 -5.62 18.07 -9.11
CA ARG A 16 -5.81 18.41 -10.53
C ARG A 16 -7.15 19.08 -10.76
N ASP A 17 -8.21 18.62 -10.10
CA ASP A 17 -9.55 19.16 -10.30
C ASP A 17 -9.65 20.59 -9.77
N ARG A 18 -8.90 20.94 -8.71
CA ARG A 18 -8.93 22.27 -8.10
C ARG A 18 -7.89 23.24 -8.65
N TRP A 19 -6.71 22.75 -9.02
CA TRP A 19 -5.55 23.58 -9.38
C TRP A 19 -4.86 23.17 -10.68
N GLY A 20 -5.37 22.17 -11.39
CA GLY A 20 -4.78 21.64 -12.63
C GLY A 20 -4.46 22.69 -13.69
N PRO A 21 -5.37 23.62 -14.02
CA PRO A 21 -5.09 24.67 -15.01
C PRO A 21 -3.89 25.54 -14.61
N GLY A 22 -3.83 26.03 -13.37
CA GLY A 22 -2.70 26.83 -12.89
C GLY A 22 -1.39 26.05 -12.83
N LEU A 23 -1.43 24.78 -12.43
CA LEU A 23 -0.24 23.90 -12.44
C LEU A 23 0.29 23.64 -13.86
N GLU A 24 -0.57 23.59 -14.87
CA GLU A 24 -0.14 23.45 -16.28
C GLU A 24 0.53 24.71 -16.81
N ASP A 25 0.10 25.90 -16.36
CA ASP A 25 0.72 27.18 -16.71
C ASP A 25 2.07 27.34 -16.00
N ASP A 26 2.14 27.04 -14.70
CA ASP A 26 3.38 27.07 -13.91
C ASP A 26 4.42 26.07 -14.44
N ALA A 27 3.99 24.86 -14.78
CA ALA A 27 4.87 23.83 -15.35
C ALA A 27 5.38 24.20 -16.74
N ARG A 28 4.60 24.94 -17.52
CA ARG A 28 5.03 25.49 -18.83
C ARG A 28 6.03 26.63 -18.63
N ALA A 29 5.78 27.54 -17.70
CA ALA A 29 6.65 28.66 -17.41
C ALA A 29 8.02 28.21 -16.85
N ALA A 30 8.06 27.18 -16.00
CA ALA A 30 9.29 26.65 -15.42
C ALA A 30 10.15 25.82 -16.41
N GLY A 31 9.55 25.34 -17.50
CA GLY A 31 10.22 24.50 -18.49
C GLY A 31 10.82 23.22 -17.92
N TRP A 32 11.81 22.64 -18.61
CA TRP A 32 12.44 21.37 -18.20
C TRP A 32 13.25 21.47 -16.91
N LYS A 33 13.79 22.66 -16.60
CA LYS A 33 14.58 22.91 -15.38
C LYS A 33 13.75 22.77 -14.11
N GLY A 34 12.43 23.00 -14.19
CA GLY A 34 11.50 22.81 -13.08
C GLY A 34 10.95 21.38 -12.92
N TRP A 35 11.30 20.43 -13.79
CA TRP A 35 10.74 19.08 -13.69
C TRP A 35 11.13 18.35 -12.39
N PRO A 36 12.38 18.42 -11.89
CA PRO A 36 12.73 17.76 -10.63
C PRO A 36 11.93 18.30 -9.44
N SER A 37 11.72 19.61 -9.36
CA SER A 37 10.92 20.22 -8.29
C SER A 37 9.43 19.87 -8.42
N LEU A 38 8.89 19.81 -9.64
CA LEU A 38 7.53 19.34 -9.88
C LEU A 38 7.36 17.86 -9.48
N LEU A 39 8.30 16.99 -9.85
CA LEU A 39 8.27 15.58 -9.45
C LEU A 39 8.39 15.42 -7.93
N ALA A 40 9.25 16.20 -7.28
CA ALA A 40 9.33 16.24 -5.83
C ALA A 40 8.02 16.71 -5.20
N GLY A 41 7.38 17.75 -5.75
CA GLY A 41 6.07 18.22 -5.31
C GLY A 41 4.95 17.20 -5.52
N ILE A 42 4.95 16.48 -6.65
CA ILE A 42 4.02 15.37 -6.90
C ILE A 42 4.20 14.28 -5.84
N ALA A 43 5.44 13.84 -5.63
CA ALA A 43 5.75 12.81 -4.63
C ALA A 43 5.34 13.26 -3.22
N ASP A 44 5.66 14.50 -2.85
CA ASP A 44 5.28 15.10 -1.57
C ASP A 44 3.76 15.12 -1.39
N MET A 45 3.01 15.53 -2.40
CA MET A 45 1.55 15.50 -2.33
C MET A 45 1.02 14.07 -2.15
N TRP A 46 1.58 13.07 -2.83
CA TRP A 46 1.17 11.68 -2.62
C TRP A 46 1.45 11.15 -1.20
N LEU A 47 2.46 11.69 -0.53
CA LEU A 47 2.83 11.32 0.84
C LEU A 47 1.95 11.99 1.92
N HIS A 48 1.29 13.11 1.60
CA HIS A 48 0.50 13.89 2.55
C HIS A 48 -0.99 13.94 2.13
N PRO A 49 -1.75 12.83 2.13
CA PRO A 49 -3.16 12.83 1.73
C PRO A 49 -4.08 13.62 2.67
N ALA A 50 -3.63 13.92 3.90
CA ALA A 50 -4.37 14.72 4.87
C ALA A 50 -4.56 16.18 4.43
N ILE A 51 -3.61 16.72 3.65
CA ILE A 51 -3.64 18.11 3.17
C ILE A 51 -4.38 18.26 1.83
N TRP A 52 -4.82 17.17 1.20
CA TRP A 52 -5.49 17.25 -0.09
C TRP A 52 -6.81 18.05 -0.03
N PRO A 53 -7.18 18.78 -1.11
CA PRO A 53 -8.44 19.54 -1.18
C PRO A 53 -9.64 18.68 -0.89
N ALA A 54 -10.38 19.00 0.15
CA ALA A 54 -11.53 18.22 0.55
C ALA A 54 -12.66 19.15 0.99
N ASP A 55 -13.87 18.79 0.59
CA ASP A 55 -15.11 19.51 0.88
C ASP A 55 -15.56 19.28 2.32
N SER A 56 -15.04 18.23 2.97
CA SER A 56 -15.35 17.91 4.37
C SER A 56 -14.20 17.25 5.13
N ARG A 57 -14.24 17.34 6.47
CA ARG A 57 -13.33 16.60 7.36
C ARG A 57 -13.46 15.08 7.21
N ALA A 58 -14.65 14.57 6.90
CA ALA A 58 -14.89 13.15 6.66
C ALA A 58 -14.14 12.64 5.43
N GLN A 59 -14.21 13.38 4.32
CA GLN A 59 -13.51 13.05 3.08
C GLN A 59 -11.98 13.03 3.25
N ARG A 60 -11.39 13.93 4.07
CA ARG A 60 -9.95 13.86 4.40
C ARG A 60 -9.60 12.56 5.14
N ARG A 61 -10.41 12.20 6.14
CA ARG A 61 -10.20 10.97 6.92
C ARG A 61 -10.31 9.72 6.06
N GLU A 62 -11.23 9.70 5.09
CA GLU A 62 -11.35 8.60 4.11
C GLU A 62 -10.11 8.46 3.23
N ARG A 63 -9.51 9.57 2.78
CA ARG A 63 -8.28 9.55 1.99
C ARG A 63 -7.09 9.03 2.78
N VAL A 64 -6.94 9.49 4.02
CA VAL A 64 -5.90 8.98 4.91
C VAL A 64 -6.15 7.50 5.24
N ALA A 65 -7.40 7.08 5.35
CA ALA A 65 -7.74 5.68 5.50
C ALA A 65 -7.33 4.83 4.28
N ALA A 66 -7.60 5.31 3.07
CA ALA A 66 -7.19 4.66 1.83
C ALA A 66 -5.66 4.56 1.72
N LEU A 67 -4.92 5.60 2.16
CA LEU A 67 -3.46 5.53 2.26
C LEU A 67 -3.03 4.43 3.23
N GLY A 68 -3.56 4.39 4.45
CA GLY A 68 -3.15 3.39 5.43
C GLY A 68 -3.46 1.95 4.98
N VAL A 69 -4.58 1.72 4.29
CA VAL A 69 -4.87 0.44 3.63
C VAL A 69 -3.83 0.13 2.57
N THR A 70 -3.52 1.09 1.69
CA THR A 70 -2.52 0.91 0.62
C THR A 70 -1.12 0.62 1.19
N ALA A 71 -0.72 1.37 2.22
CA ALA A 71 0.53 1.16 2.93
C ALA A 71 0.58 -0.23 3.57
N THR A 72 -0.51 -0.69 4.20
CA THR A 72 -0.59 -2.06 4.75
C THR A 72 -0.35 -3.09 3.67
N VAL A 73 -1.01 -2.95 2.52
CA VAL A 73 -0.86 -3.88 1.39
C VAL A 73 0.58 -3.90 0.88
N ILE A 74 1.19 -2.73 0.67
CA ILE A 74 2.61 -2.63 0.28
C ILE A 74 3.50 -3.30 1.33
N ALA A 75 3.28 -3.02 2.61
CA ALA A 75 4.07 -3.57 3.68
C ALA A 75 3.99 -5.11 3.74
N VAL A 76 2.80 -5.67 3.55
CA VAL A 76 2.59 -7.13 3.47
C VAL A 76 3.33 -7.73 2.28
N LEU A 77 3.31 -7.07 1.11
CA LEU A 77 4.06 -7.54 -0.06
C LEU A 77 5.57 -7.52 0.17
N LEU A 78 6.09 -6.44 0.77
CA LEU A 78 7.51 -6.32 1.12
C LEU A 78 7.93 -7.34 2.18
N ALA A 79 7.12 -7.52 3.23
CA ALA A 79 7.36 -8.53 4.25
C ALA A 79 7.33 -9.95 3.66
N ARG A 80 6.40 -10.21 2.73
CA ARG A 80 6.35 -11.48 2.00
C ARG A 80 7.56 -11.70 1.11
N ALA A 81 8.09 -10.65 0.49
CA ALA A 81 9.30 -10.71 -0.30
C ALA A 81 10.51 -11.04 0.59
N ALA A 82 10.66 -10.37 1.72
CA ALA A 82 11.73 -10.60 2.69
C ALA A 82 11.69 -12.01 3.32
N THR A 83 10.52 -12.64 3.39
CA THR A 83 10.30 -13.98 3.98
C THR A 83 10.07 -15.07 2.94
N ALA A 84 10.37 -14.81 1.66
CA ALA A 84 10.28 -15.81 0.62
C ALA A 84 11.21 -17.01 0.93
N GLN A 85 10.84 -18.21 0.48
CA GLN A 85 11.66 -19.40 0.70
C GLN A 85 13.07 -19.19 0.12
N GLY A 86 14.09 -19.53 0.91
CA GLY A 86 15.50 -19.33 0.54
C GLY A 86 16.13 -18.03 1.02
N THR A 87 15.37 -17.12 1.66
CA THR A 87 15.97 -15.94 2.31
C THR A 87 16.53 -16.28 3.70
N PRO A 88 17.56 -15.56 4.19
CA PRO A 88 18.09 -15.73 5.54
C PRO A 88 17.03 -15.56 6.62
N LEU A 89 16.05 -14.67 6.40
CA LEU A 89 14.96 -14.41 7.32
C LEU A 89 14.03 -15.62 7.49
N ALA A 90 13.86 -16.43 6.45
CA ALA A 90 13.11 -17.68 6.53
C ALA A 90 13.84 -18.78 7.33
N ALA A 91 15.17 -18.67 7.48
CA ALA A 91 16.02 -19.63 8.17
C ALA A 91 16.31 -19.31 9.64
N VAL A 92 15.88 -18.15 10.14
CA VAL A 92 16.10 -17.73 11.54
C VAL A 92 15.39 -18.69 12.50
N PRO A 93 16.02 -19.11 13.63
CA PRO A 93 15.36 -19.91 14.67
C PRO A 93 14.11 -19.19 15.21
N GLY A 94 12.96 -19.85 15.18
CA GLY A 94 11.65 -19.24 15.44
C GLY A 94 10.90 -18.79 14.17
N GLY A 95 11.59 -18.68 13.03
CA GLY A 95 11.01 -18.49 11.70
C GLY A 95 9.96 -17.39 11.64
N ALA A 96 8.79 -17.71 11.09
CA ALA A 96 7.66 -16.79 10.95
C ALA A 96 7.13 -16.22 12.30
N TRP A 97 7.43 -16.86 13.43
CA TRP A 97 6.94 -16.40 14.74
C TRP A 97 7.55 -15.07 15.17
N VAL A 98 8.79 -14.78 14.77
CA VAL A 98 9.47 -13.49 15.07
C VAL A 98 8.68 -12.31 14.51
N LEU A 99 7.98 -12.50 13.38
CA LEU A 99 7.20 -11.47 12.72
C LEU A 99 5.71 -11.49 13.11
N TRP A 100 5.28 -12.47 13.92
CA TRP A 100 3.87 -12.57 14.31
C TRP A 100 3.37 -11.35 15.08
N PRO A 101 4.13 -10.77 16.04
CA PRO A 101 3.73 -9.51 16.68
C PRO A 101 3.62 -8.36 15.67
N CYS A 102 4.51 -8.31 14.68
CA CYS A 102 4.46 -7.29 13.63
C CYS A 102 3.22 -7.46 12.74
N ALA A 103 2.88 -8.70 12.38
CA ALA A 103 1.65 -9.02 11.65
C ALA A 103 0.40 -8.64 12.46
N ALA A 104 0.38 -8.91 13.76
CA ALA A 104 -0.71 -8.49 14.64
C ALA A 104 -0.86 -6.96 14.67
N LEU A 105 0.24 -6.21 14.72
CA LEU A 105 0.21 -4.74 14.62
C LEU A 105 -0.27 -4.24 13.25
N PHE A 106 0.08 -4.92 12.16
CA PHE A 106 -0.48 -4.61 10.84
C PHE A 106 -1.98 -4.86 10.79
N LEU A 107 -2.45 -5.98 11.32
CA LEU A 107 -3.88 -6.32 11.37
C LEU A 107 -4.66 -5.37 12.27
N LEU A 108 -4.10 -5.01 13.43
CA LEU A 108 -4.67 -4.00 14.33
C LEU A 108 -4.74 -2.64 13.63
N GLY A 109 -3.64 -2.21 13.01
CA GLY A 109 -3.57 -0.96 12.26
C GLY A 109 -4.60 -0.92 11.13
N LEU A 110 -4.65 -1.96 10.31
CA LEU A 110 -5.63 -2.12 9.24
C LEU A 110 -7.05 -2.10 9.79
N GLY A 111 -7.32 -2.85 10.85
CA GLY A 111 -8.61 -2.91 11.52
C GLY A 111 -9.05 -1.57 12.12
N LEU A 112 -8.12 -0.69 12.49
CA LEU A 112 -8.39 0.66 12.98
C LEU A 112 -8.57 1.68 11.84
N VAL A 113 -7.78 1.56 10.79
CA VAL A 113 -7.81 2.48 9.65
C VAL A 113 -8.98 2.17 8.71
N ALA A 114 -9.36 0.90 8.56
CA ALA A 114 -10.35 0.48 7.59
C ALA A 114 -11.70 1.18 7.81
N PRO A 115 -12.29 1.75 6.73
CA PRO A 115 -13.64 2.29 6.80
C PRO A 115 -14.61 1.16 7.14
N LEU A 116 -15.45 1.38 8.14
CA LEU A 116 -16.42 0.37 8.55
C LEU A 116 -17.61 0.45 7.59
N PRO A 117 -18.10 -0.69 7.07
CA PRO A 117 -19.36 -0.69 6.36
C PRO A 117 -20.45 -0.20 7.30
N ARG A 118 -21.39 0.60 6.79
CA ARG A 118 -22.63 0.83 7.54
C ARG A 118 -23.25 -0.53 7.81
N LEU A 119 -23.76 -0.77 9.02
CA LEU A 119 -24.37 -2.04 9.43
C LEU A 119 -25.73 -2.31 8.75
N SER A 120 -25.93 -1.82 7.52
CA SER A 120 -27.07 -2.14 6.69
C SER A 120 -26.74 -3.33 5.79
N ARG A 121 -27.68 -4.26 5.66
CA ARG A 121 -27.53 -5.45 4.78
C ARG A 121 -27.16 -5.06 3.35
N LEU A 122 -27.72 -3.94 2.86
CA LEU A 122 -27.46 -3.44 1.52
C LEU A 122 -26.03 -2.91 1.34
N ALA A 123 -25.47 -2.21 2.35
CA ALA A 123 -24.09 -1.75 2.29
C ALA A 123 -23.09 -2.92 2.32
N VAL A 124 -23.34 -3.91 3.17
CA VAL A 124 -22.53 -5.13 3.24
C VAL A 124 -22.64 -5.92 1.93
N ALA A 125 -23.84 -6.10 1.37
CA ALA A 125 -24.03 -6.77 0.09
C ALA A 125 -23.35 -6.03 -1.07
N ALA A 126 -23.41 -4.71 -1.10
CA ALA A 126 -22.73 -3.90 -2.12
C ALA A 126 -21.20 -4.01 -2.01
N LEU A 127 -20.66 -3.99 -0.79
CA LEU A 127 -19.24 -4.20 -0.53
C LEU A 127 -18.80 -5.60 -0.98
N LEU A 128 -19.47 -6.65 -0.52
CA LEU A 128 -19.18 -8.04 -0.89
C LEU A 128 -19.31 -8.25 -2.40
N GLY A 129 -20.37 -7.74 -3.02
CA GLY A 129 -20.58 -7.86 -4.47
C GLY A 129 -19.51 -7.13 -5.28
N ARG A 130 -18.90 -6.05 -4.79
CA ARG A 130 -17.76 -5.39 -5.43
C ARG A 130 -16.45 -6.16 -5.19
N ALA A 131 -16.25 -6.64 -3.96
CA ALA A 131 -15.08 -7.44 -3.61
C ALA A 131 -15.03 -8.72 -4.45
N VAL A 132 -16.13 -9.47 -4.50
CA VAL A 132 -16.29 -10.68 -5.33
C VAL A 132 -15.97 -10.33 -6.78
N ARG A 133 -16.68 -9.37 -7.40
CA ARG A 133 -16.48 -9.04 -8.82
C ARG A 133 -15.03 -8.66 -9.17
N ARG A 134 -14.29 -8.03 -8.26
CA ARG A 134 -12.90 -7.58 -8.53
C ARG A 134 -11.83 -8.60 -8.13
N LEU A 135 -12.14 -9.48 -7.19
CA LEU A 135 -11.19 -10.46 -6.66
C LEU A 135 -11.40 -11.86 -7.22
N THR A 136 -12.56 -12.19 -7.80
CA THR A 136 -12.81 -13.52 -8.39
C THR A 136 -11.80 -13.86 -9.48
N GLY A 137 -11.51 -12.94 -10.41
CA GLY A 137 -10.52 -13.17 -11.47
C GLY A 137 -9.14 -13.53 -10.89
N PRO A 138 -8.55 -12.65 -10.05
CA PRO A 138 -7.30 -12.97 -9.38
C PRO A 138 -7.35 -14.24 -8.53
N ALA A 139 -8.44 -14.50 -7.81
CA ALA A 139 -8.59 -15.70 -6.99
C ALA A 139 -8.60 -16.98 -7.84
N LEU A 140 -9.32 -17.00 -8.96
CA LEU A 140 -9.37 -18.15 -9.86
C LEU A 140 -8.01 -18.45 -10.48
N VAL A 141 -7.29 -17.42 -10.92
CA VAL A 141 -5.92 -17.57 -11.44
C VAL A 141 -4.99 -18.12 -10.35
N GLY A 142 -5.09 -17.60 -9.12
CA GLY A 142 -4.31 -18.12 -7.99
C GLY A 142 -4.61 -19.58 -7.67
N VAL A 143 -5.89 -19.96 -7.63
CA VAL A 143 -6.32 -21.35 -7.44
C VAL A 143 -5.79 -22.25 -8.55
N ALA A 144 -5.89 -21.81 -9.81
CA ALA A 144 -5.37 -22.55 -10.96
C ALA A 144 -3.85 -22.73 -10.89
N MET A 145 -3.10 -21.70 -10.49
CA MET A 145 -1.66 -21.79 -10.28
C MET A 145 -1.30 -22.79 -9.17
N VAL A 146 -1.97 -22.71 -8.01
CA VAL A 146 -1.76 -23.65 -6.90
C VAL A 146 -2.06 -25.08 -7.35
N ALA A 147 -3.17 -25.30 -8.05
CA ALA A 147 -3.53 -26.60 -8.60
C ALA A 147 -2.49 -27.11 -9.61
N ALA A 148 -1.98 -26.24 -10.48
CA ALA A 148 -0.94 -26.59 -11.45
C ALA A 148 0.36 -27.01 -10.78
N VAL A 149 0.81 -26.27 -9.75
CA VAL A 149 2.01 -26.60 -8.96
C VAL A 149 1.90 -27.96 -8.29
N HIS A 150 0.74 -28.29 -7.71
CA HIS A 150 0.53 -29.59 -7.06
C HIS A 150 0.41 -30.73 -8.08
N ARG A 151 -0.15 -30.48 -9.27
CA ARG A 151 -0.39 -31.52 -10.28
C ARG A 151 0.82 -31.79 -11.16
N TYR A 152 1.66 -30.79 -11.41
CA TYR A 152 2.82 -30.87 -12.31
C TYR A 152 4.11 -30.33 -11.68
N PRO A 153 4.53 -30.82 -10.50
CA PRO A 153 5.66 -30.26 -9.78
C PRO A 153 6.98 -30.37 -10.57
N ALA A 154 7.22 -31.51 -11.24
CA ALA A 154 8.45 -31.71 -12.01
C ALA A 154 8.57 -30.80 -13.23
N VAL A 155 7.45 -30.47 -13.88
CA VAL A 155 7.41 -29.59 -15.07
C VAL A 155 7.61 -28.13 -14.67
N LEU A 156 7.02 -27.73 -13.55
CA LEU A 156 7.04 -26.34 -13.07
C LEU A 156 8.28 -26.00 -12.22
N ALA A 157 9.07 -27.01 -11.83
CA ALA A 157 10.34 -26.82 -11.12
C ALA A 157 11.48 -26.36 -12.04
N GLY A 158 11.35 -26.51 -13.37
CA GLY A 158 12.45 -26.25 -14.32
C GLY A 158 12.35 -24.93 -15.10
N GLY A 159 13.48 -24.23 -15.20
CA GLY A 159 13.77 -23.20 -16.20
C GLY A 159 12.74 -22.05 -16.29
N LEU A 160 12.22 -21.82 -17.49
CA LEU A 160 11.31 -20.71 -17.82
C LEU A 160 9.96 -20.81 -17.08
N TRP A 161 9.44 -22.02 -16.85
CA TRP A 161 8.14 -22.21 -16.21
C TRP A 161 8.15 -21.78 -14.74
N HIS A 162 9.25 -22.05 -14.04
CA HIS A 162 9.44 -21.56 -12.68
C HIS A 162 9.42 -20.02 -12.63
N GLN A 163 10.15 -19.37 -13.54
CA GLN A 163 10.19 -17.90 -13.62
C GLN A 163 8.82 -17.30 -13.95
N LEU A 164 8.10 -17.89 -14.91
CA LEU A 164 6.75 -17.46 -15.26
C LEU A 164 5.77 -17.64 -14.10
N MET A 165 5.88 -18.72 -13.32
CA MET A 165 5.05 -18.92 -12.13
C MET A 165 5.37 -17.91 -11.03
N VAL A 166 6.63 -17.64 -10.76
CA VAL A 166 7.04 -16.60 -9.79
C VAL A 166 6.56 -15.22 -10.23
N ALA A 167 6.76 -14.87 -11.50
CA ALA A 167 6.29 -13.61 -12.08
C ALA A 167 4.76 -13.49 -12.02
N SER A 168 4.04 -14.57 -12.35
CA SER A 168 2.58 -14.61 -12.28
C SER A 168 2.07 -14.49 -10.84
N TYR A 169 2.76 -15.11 -9.87
CA TYR A 169 2.41 -15.04 -8.46
C TYR A 169 2.53 -13.60 -7.94
N TRP A 170 3.67 -12.94 -8.21
CA TRP A 170 3.86 -11.54 -7.82
C TRP A 170 2.91 -10.60 -8.56
N GLY A 171 2.69 -10.83 -9.86
CA GLY A 171 1.72 -10.09 -10.65
C GLY A 171 0.31 -10.21 -10.08
N LEU A 172 -0.10 -11.41 -9.66
CA LEU A 172 -1.39 -11.66 -9.06
C LEU A 172 -1.56 -10.93 -7.73
N LEU A 173 -0.53 -10.94 -6.89
CA LEU A 173 -0.51 -10.21 -5.63
C LEU A 173 -0.64 -8.69 -5.86
N LEU A 174 0.08 -8.15 -6.84
CA LEU A 174 -0.01 -6.73 -7.22
C LEU A 174 -1.39 -6.37 -7.76
N VAL A 175 -1.98 -7.22 -8.62
CA VAL A 175 -3.34 -7.01 -9.11
C VAL A 175 -4.34 -7.06 -7.96
N GLY A 176 -4.25 -8.06 -7.08
CA GLY A 176 -5.09 -8.19 -5.90
C GLY A 176 -5.00 -6.98 -4.98
N ALA A 177 -3.78 -6.49 -4.73
CA ALA A 177 -3.49 -5.27 -4.00
C ALA A 177 -4.18 -4.04 -4.61
N VAL A 178 -3.99 -3.80 -5.91
CA VAL A 178 -4.62 -2.70 -6.63
C VAL A 178 -6.14 -2.80 -6.57
N GLN A 179 -6.69 -4.00 -6.73
CA GLN A 179 -8.13 -4.20 -6.69
C GLN A 179 -8.69 -3.98 -5.27
N ALA A 180 -8.01 -4.45 -4.23
CA ALA A 180 -8.39 -4.18 -2.83
C ALA A 180 -8.42 -2.68 -2.54
N CYS A 181 -7.37 -1.94 -2.92
CA CYS A 181 -7.33 -0.49 -2.78
C CYS A 181 -8.46 0.19 -3.55
N ARG A 182 -8.76 -0.26 -4.78
CA ARG A 182 -9.87 0.29 -5.58
C ARG A 182 -11.25 -0.06 -5.02
N VAL A 183 -11.42 -1.24 -4.41
CA VAL A 183 -12.66 -1.59 -3.70
C VAL A 183 -12.88 -0.57 -2.59
N VAL A 184 -11.86 -0.33 -1.75
CA VAL A 184 -11.96 0.62 -0.62
C VAL A 184 -12.18 2.05 -1.11
N ALA A 185 -11.39 2.52 -2.08
CA ALA A 185 -11.49 3.87 -2.62
C ALA A 185 -12.82 4.14 -3.38
N GLY A 186 -13.47 3.10 -3.90
CA GLY A 186 -14.74 3.20 -4.61
C GLY A 186 -15.99 3.12 -3.72
N LEU A 187 -15.83 2.99 -2.39
CA LEU A 187 -16.93 3.00 -1.45
C LEU A 187 -17.35 4.45 -1.21
N GLY A 188 -18.49 4.86 -1.76
CA GLY A 188 -19.05 6.17 -1.50
C GLY A 188 -19.57 6.28 -0.06
N GLY A 189 -19.72 7.52 0.43
CA GLY A 189 -20.16 7.81 1.81
C GLY A 189 -21.55 7.26 2.20
N GLY A 190 -22.33 6.76 1.24
CA GLY A 190 -23.57 6.02 1.50
C GLY A 190 -23.37 4.56 1.97
N VAL A 191 -22.17 3.98 1.77
CA VAL A 191 -21.86 2.57 2.08
C VAL A 191 -20.93 2.44 3.29
N VAL A 192 -20.06 3.41 3.50
CA VAL A 192 -19.03 3.38 4.55
C VAL A 192 -19.16 4.57 5.50
N VAL A 193 -18.68 4.38 6.72
CA VAL A 193 -18.52 5.44 7.72
C VAL A 193 -17.04 5.78 7.84
N ALA A 194 -16.70 7.06 7.69
CA ALA A 194 -15.34 7.53 7.85
C ALA A 194 -14.82 7.21 9.27
N PRO A 195 -13.58 6.71 9.43
CA PRO A 195 -13.03 6.41 10.75
C PRO A 195 -12.90 7.68 11.60
N GLY A 196 -13.13 7.56 12.90
CA GLY A 196 -12.89 8.63 13.85
C GLY A 196 -11.40 8.99 13.93
N VAL A 197 -11.08 10.25 14.25
CA VAL A 197 -9.68 10.75 14.28
C VAL A 197 -8.80 9.95 15.24
N ARG A 198 -9.30 9.59 16.43
CA ARG A 198 -8.56 8.79 17.41
C ARG A 198 -8.23 7.40 16.87
N ARG A 199 -9.22 6.73 16.29
CA ARG A 199 -9.06 5.40 15.66
C ARG A 199 -8.06 5.45 14.52
N LEU A 200 -8.14 6.49 13.68
CA LEU A 200 -7.22 6.70 12.58
C LEU A 200 -5.78 6.96 13.07
N ARG A 201 -5.59 7.79 14.11
CA ARG A 201 -4.27 8.04 14.71
C ARG A 201 -3.65 6.77 15.30
N LEU A 202 -4.42 6.00 16.06
CA LEU A 202 -3.96 4.72 16.61
C LEU A 202 -3.66 3.72 15.49
N GLY A 203 -4.50 3.68 14.46
CA GLY A 203 -4.31 2.82 13.31
C GLY A 203 -3.03 3.14 12.55
N ILE A 204 -2.82 4.40 12.16
CA ILE A 204 -1.60 4.84 11.48
C ILE A 204 -0.38 4.63 12.38
N GLY A 205 -0.46 4.94 13.69
CA GLY A 205 0.62 4.67 14.64
C GLY A 205 0.99 3.18 14.73
N SER A 206 -0.01 2.29 14.74
CA SER A 206 0.20 0.84 14.71
C SER A 206 0.87 0.39 13.41
N LEU A 207 0.43 0.91 12.26
CA LEU A 207 1.02 0.62 10.95
C LEU A 207 2.47 1.13 10.85
N THR A 208 2.76 2.31 11.39
CA THR A 208 4.11 2.86 11.47
C THR A 208 5.00 1.93 12.29
N ALA A 209 4.57 1.58 13.51
CA ALA A 209 5.33 0.70 14.39
C ALA A 209 5.58 -0.66 13.73
N ALA A 210 4.55 -1.26 13.13
CA ALA A 210 4.67 -2.53 12.40
C ALA A 210 5.68 -2.44 11.25
N SER A 211 5.62 -1.37 10.45
CA SER A 211 6.51 -1.17 9.30
C SER A 211 7.95 -0.98 9.73
N VAL A 212 8.22 -0.14 10.74
CA VAL A 212 9.57 0.09 11.25
C VAL A 212 10.14 -1.17 11.88
N LEU A 213 9.38 -1.86 12.74
CA LEU A 213 9.85 -3.09 13.40
C LEU A 213 10.15 -4.19 12.38
N THR A 214 9.23 -4.45 11.46
CA THR A 214 9.43 -5.46 10.40
C THR A 214 10.63 -5.09 9.52
N GLY A 215 10.75 -3.82 9.15
CA GLY A 215 11.84 -3.32 8.33
C GLY A 215 13.20 -3.43 9.01
N SER A 216 13.27 -3.07 10.30
CA SER A 216 14.49 -3.20 11.11
C SER A 216 14.92 -4.65 11.29
N VAL A 217 13.98 -5.57 11.52
CA VAL A 217 14.28 -7.01 11.60
C VAL A 217 14.81 -7.53 10.27
N ALA A 218 14.16 -7.19 9.15
CA ALA A 218 14.62 -7.59 7.82
C ALA A 218 16.01 -7.03 7.48
N LEU A 219 16.29 -5.78 7.82
CA LEU A 219 17.61 -5.15 7.65
C LEU A 219 18.67 -5.83 8.51
N ALA A 220 18.40 -6.04 9.80
CA ALA A 220 19.35 -6.66 10.72
C ALA A 220 19.74 -8.06 10.26
N VAL A 221 18.76 -8.88 9.85
CA VAL A 221 19.01 -10.23 9.37
C VAL A 221 19.69 -10.23 7.99
N GLY A 222 19.27 -9.36 7.07
CA GLY A 222 19.87 -9.26 5.73
C GLY A 222 21.32 -8.79 5.75
N LEU A 223 21.68 -7.89 6.67
CA LEU A 223 23.04 -7.37 6.84
C LEU A 223 23.96 -8.30 7.66
N ALA A 224 23.40 -9.09 8.58
CA ALA A 224 24.17 -10.04 9.38
C ALA A 224 24.52 -11.33 8.62
N HIS A 225 23.90 -11.57 7.46
CA HIS A 225 24.15 -12.76 6.67
C HIS A 225 25.54 -12.71 5.99
N PRO A 226 26.30 -13.83 5.93
CA PRO A 226 27.66 -13.86 5.36
C PRO A 226 27.73 -13.40 3.90
N GLN A 227 26.65 -13.60 3.17
CA GLN A 227 26.41 -13.04 1.84
C GLN A 227 25.21 -12.12 1.99
N THR A 228 25.43 -10.79 1.96
CA THR A 228 24.37 -9.79 2.15
C THR A 228 23.16 -10.11 1.28
N ASP A 229 22.00 -10.31 1.91
CA ASP A 229 20.75 -10.51 1.15
C ASP A 229 20.21 -9.14 0.72
N GLY A 230 20.55 -8.75 -0.51
CA GLY A 230 20.12 -7.48 -1.10
C GLY A 230 18.60 -7.32 -1.16
N LEU A 231 17.82 -8.41 -1.27
CA LEU A 231 16.37 -8.35 -1.32
C LEU A 231 15.78 -8.08 0.07
N ALA A 232 16.28 -8.77 1.10
CA ALA A 232 15.90 -8.49 2.49
C ALA A 232 16.27 -7.07 2.92
N VAL A 233 17.46 -6.60 2.53
CA VAL A 233 17.91 -5.23 2.80
C VAL A 233 17.04 -4.19 2.08
N ALA A 234 16.75 -4.41 0.79
CA ALA A 234 15.89 -3.50 0.03
C ALA A 234 14.46 -3.46 0.58
N ALA A 235 13.87 -4.63 0.88
CA ALA A 235 12.53 -4.73 1.46
C ALA A 235 12.46 -4.10 2.86
N GLY A 236 13.48 -4.35 3.69
CA GLY A 236 13.58 -3.76 5.02
C GLY A 236 13.74 -2.24 4.98
N GLY A 237 14.59 -1.73 4.09
CA GLY A 237 14.74 -0.29 3.85
C GLY A 237 13.43 0.35 3.35
N ALA A 238 12.74 -0.28 2.40
CA ALA A 238 11.46 0.19 1.91
C ALA A 238 10.38 0.24 3.01
N LEU A 239 10.35 -0.74 3.90
CA LEU A 239 9.44 -0.76 5.06
C LEU A 239 9.74 0.38 6.06
N VAL A 240 11.02 0.67 6.31
CA VAL A 240 11.41 1.82 7.17
C VAL A 240 11.00 3.15 6.52
N LEU A 241 11.23 3.30 5.21
CA LEU A 241 10.79 4.48 4.45
C LEU A 241 9.27 4.65 4.47
N LEU A 242 8.52 3.54 4.36
CA LEU A 242 7.07 3.55 4.49
C LEU A 242 6.64 3.98 5.89
N GLY A 243 7.31 3.51 6.94
CA GLY A 243 7.08 3.95 8.32
C GLY A 243 7.29 5.46 8.49
N ARG A 244 8.33 6.02 7.84
CA ARG A 244 8.57 7.47 7.82
C ARG A 244 7.43 8.22 7.14
N ALA A 245 6.96 7.76 5.98
CA ALA A 245 5.81 8.35 5.28
C ALA A 245 4.55 8.35 6.15
N LEU A 246 4.24 7.22 6.81
CA LEU A 246 3.11 7.12 7.73
C LEU A 246 3.26 8.03 8.95
N THR A 247 4.48 8.25 9.43
CA THR A 247 4.76 9.20 10.51
C THR A 247 4.48 10.64 10.09
N ALA A 248 4.84 11.02 8.85
CA ALA A 248 4.51 12.33 8.29
C ALA A 248 2.97 12.51 8.22
N THR A 249 2.25 11.51 7.70
CA THR A 249 0.79 11.53 7.69
C THR A 249 0.19 11.65 9.10
N LEU A 250 0.77 10.97 10.10
CA LEU A 250 0.33 11.07 11.49
C LEU A 250 0.53 12.49 12.05
N ARG A 251 1.61 13.16 11.66
CA ARG A 251 1.87 14.56 12.00
C ARG A 251 0.84 15.49 11.36
N ASP A 252 0.55 15.34 10.07
CA ASP A 252 -0.47 16.15 9.38
C ASP A 252 -1.86 15.97 10.02
N LEU A 253 -2.20 14.75 10.41
CA LEU A 253 -3.45 14.44 11.13
C LEU A 253 -3.53 15.09 12.52
N ARG A 254 -2.40 15.45 13.12
CA ARG A 254 -2.36 16.21 14.38
C ARG A 254 -2.62 17.67 14.10
N GLU A 255 -1.96 18.23 13.10
CA GLU A 255 -2.07 19.64 12.72
C GLU A 255 -3.46 19.99 12.18
N THR A 256 -4.03 19.15 11.30
CA THR A 256 -5.36 19.37 10.68
C THR A 256 -6.56 19.10 11.59
N ALA A 257 -6.35 18.53 12.78
CA ALA A 257 -7.42 18.25 13.73
C ALA A 257 -7.59 19.32 14.81
N VAL A 258 -6.63 20.25 14.92
CA VAL A 258 -6.63 21.36 15.88
C VAL A 258 -7.33 22.60 15.30
N GLY A 259 -7.45 22.70 13.97
CA GLY A 259 -8.24 23.73 13.26
C GLY A 259 -9.62 23.23 12.84
#